data_AF-A0A7S3X5J9-F1
#
_entry.id   AF-A0A7S3X5J9-F1
#
_cell.length_a   1.000
_cell.length_b   1.000
_cell.length_c   1.000
_cell.angle_alpha   90.00
_cell.angle_beta   90.00
_cell.angle_gamma   90.00
#
_symmetry.space_group_name_H-M   'P 1'
#
loop_
_entity.id
_entity.type
_entity.pdbx_description
1 polymer ?
#
loop_
_entity_poly.entity_id
_entity_poly.type
_entity_poly.pdbx_seq_one_letter_code
_entity_poly.pdbx_strand_id
1 'polypeptide(L)'
;QRVRRHRRCSACTHPARSRCGRHRGDRSGAAMQAHPQEAEVQRQGCWALRNVCSGTDAAGLARRQRAADAGGIEAIVAALQAHPQVASVQQGGCWALFNVCVGSDAAARARRQRAVTA
;
A
#
# COMPACT_ATOMS: atom_id res chain seq x y z
N GLN A 1 32.86 -6.01 -21.19
CA GLN A 1 31.93 -7.14 -20.99
C GLN A 1 31.01 -6.88 -19.80
N ARG A 2 29.76 -6.44 -20.04
CA ARG A 2 28.61 -6.60 -19.12
C ARG A 2 27.34 -6.56 -19.97
N VAL A 3 26.73 -7.73 -20.16
CA VAL A 3 25.52 -7.93 -20.97
C VAL A 3 24.30 -7.52 -20.14
N ARG A 4 23.81 -6.29 -20.28
CA ARG A 4 22.48 -5.89 -19.79
C ARG A 4 21.44 -6.31 -20.83
N ARG A 5 20.81 -7.47 -20.63
CA ARG A 5 19.62 -7.87 -21.40
C ARG A 5 18.44 -7.00 -20.96
N HIS A 6 18.23 -5.91 -21.68
CA HIS A 6 16.96 -5.20 -21.67
C HIS A 6 15.88 -6.11 -22.27
N ARG A 7 14.99 -6.68 -21.44
CA ARG A 7 13.70 -7.15 -21.92
C ARG A 7 12.82 -5.92 -22.14
N ARG A 8 12.81 -5.41 -23.38
CA ARG A 8 11.85 -4.39 -23.82
C ARG A 8 10.45 -5.01 -23.75
N CYS A 9 9.52 -4.29 -23.12
CA CYS A 9 8.09 -4.60 -23.20
C CYS A 9 7.54 -3.77 -24.39
N SER A 10 7.24 -4.41 -25.52
CA SER A 10 6.88 -3.75 -26.79
C SER A 10 5.41 -3.32 -26.89
N ALA A 11 4.74 -2.98 -25.79
CA ALA A 11 3.33 -2.60 -25.84
C ALA A 11 3.11 -1.32 -25.05
N CYS A 12 2.99 -0.20 -25.77
CA CYS A 12 2.15 0.98 -25.49
C CYS A 12 2.77 2.22 -26.16
N THR A 13 2.42 2.43 -27.43
CA THR A 13 2.52 3.71 -28.12
C THR A 13 1.24 4.51 -27.86
N HIS A 14 1.30 5.42 -26.88
CA HIS A 14 0.46 6.62 -26.62
C HIS A 14 0.10 6.82 -25.13
N PRO A 15 -0.03 8.08 -24.67
CA PRO A 15 -0.10 8.44 -23.27
C PRO A 15 -1.55 8.40 -22.77
N ALA A 16 -1.69 8.17 -21.47
CA ALA A 16 -2.93 8.06 -20.72
C ALA A 16 -3.66 6.70 -20.84
N ARG A 17 -3.70 6.02 -19.70
CA ARG A 17 -4.60 4.90 -19.35
C ARG A 17 -4.25 3.51 -19.91
N SER A 18 -3.05 3.03 -19.60
CA SER A 18 -2.79 1.58 -19.62
C SER A 18 -3.22 0.96 -18.29
N ARG A 19 -4.52 0.64 -18.19
CA ARG A 19 -5.10 -0.18 -17.12
C ARG A 19 -4.49 -1.58 -17.18
N CYS A 20 -3.57 -1.87 -16.25
CA CYS A 20 -3.21 -3.24 -15.93
C CYS A 20 -3.98 -3.67 -14.69
N GLY A 21 -4.44 -4.93 -14.62
CA GLY A 21 -5.24 -5.48 -13.50
C GLY A 21 -4.48 -5.61 -12.16
N ARG A 22 -3.72 -4.59 -11.76
CA ARG A 22 -2.81 -4.54 -10.59
C ARG A 22 -3.08 -3.37 -9.63
N HIS A 23 -4.16 -2.60 -9.83
CA HIS A 23 -4.39 -1.29 -9.15
C HIS A 23 -5.48 -1.28 -8.07
N ARG A 24 -5.71 -2.39 -7.35
CA ARG A 24 -6.65 -2.33 -6.20
C ARG A 24 -6.02 -1.68 -4.98
N GLY A 25 -4.71 -1.84 -4.73
CA GLY A 25 -4.00 -1.19 -3.62
C GLY A 25 -3.71 0.29 -3.85
N ASP A 26 -3.20 0.65 -5.04
CA ASP A 26 -2.72 2.01 -5.33
C ASP A 26 -3.82 3.07 -5.27
N ARG A 27 -5.04 2.73 -5.69
CA ARG A 27 -6.18 3.67 -5.65
C ARG A 27 -6.66 3.96 -4.24
N SER A 28 -6.51 3.01 -3.32
CA SER A 28 -6.91 3.21 -1.92
C SER A 28 -6.00 4.22 -1.23
N GLY A 29 -4.67 4.14 -1.46
CA GLY A 29 -3.73 5.13 -0.92
C GLY A 29 -3.98 6.54 -1.46
N ALA A 30 -4.19 6.68 -2.78
CA ALA A 30 -4.47 7.96 -3.40
C ALA A 30 -5.81 8.58 -2.92
N ALA A 31 -6.86 7.76 -2.75
CA ALA A 31 -8.14 8.23 -2.21
C ALA A 31 -8.03 8.70 -0.75
N MET A 32 -7.24 8.00 0.06
CA MET A 32 -6.97 8.40 1.45
C MET A 32 -6.19 9.72 1.50
N GLN A 33 -5.24 9.95 0.59
CA GLN A 33 -4.51 11.23 0.54
C GLN A 33 -5.37 12.40 0.04
N ALA A 34 -6.33 12.14 -0.86
CA ALA A 34 -7.22 13.18 -1.39
C ALA A 34 -8.30 13.62 -0.38
N HIS A 35 -8.70 12.75 0.55
CA HIS A 35 -9.75 13.02 1.54
C HIS A 35 -9.30 12.70 2.97
N PRO A 36 -8.25 13.38 3.50
CA PRO A 36 -7.65 13.06 4.80
C PRO A 36 -8.57 13.34 6.00
N GLN A 37 -9.61 14.16 5.82
CA GLN A 37 -10.56 14.53 6.87
C GLN A 37 -11.86 13.72 6.85
N GLU A 38 -12.05 12.88 5.84
CA GLU A 38 -13.25 12.04 5.72
C GLU A 38 -13.02 10.69 6.42
N ALA A 39 -13.44 10.60 7.68
CA ALA A 39 -13.20 9.44 8.53
C ALA A 39 -13.67 8.11 7.89
N GLU A 40 -14.78 8.14 7.14
CA GLU A 40 -15.28 6.97 6.43
C GLU A 40 -14.39 6.56 5.25
N VAL A 41 -13.85 7.52 4.48
CA VAL A 41 -12.91 7.25 3.39
C VAL A 41 -11.62 6.66 3.93
N GLN A 42 -11.12 7.19 5.06
CA GLN A 42 -9.94 6.65 5.74
C GLN A 42 -10.17 5.23 6.26
N ARG A 43 -11.32 4.98 6.89
CA ARG A 43 -11.70 3.66 7.38
C ARG A 43 -11.78 2.63 6.25
N GLN A 44 -12.45 2.97 5.14
CA GLN A 44 -12.59 2.10 3.97
C GLN A 44 -11.24 1.88 3.28
N GLY A 45 -10.40 2.90 3.19
CA GLY A 45 -9.05 2.80 2.65
C GLY A 45 -8.16 1.84 3.45
N CYS A 46 -8.16 1.96 4.79
CA CYS A 46 -7.46 1.02 5.68
C CYS A 46 -7.97 -0.41 5.50
N TRP A 47 -9.29 -0.60 5.41
CA TRP A 47 -9.90 -1.91 5.16
C TRP A 47 -9.49 -2.52 3.81
N ALA A 48 -9.47 -1.70 2.76
CA ALA A 48 -9.04 -2.12 1.43
C ALA A 48 -7.56 -2.54 1.45
N LEU A 49 -6.68 -1.75 2.09
CA LEU A 49 -5.27 -2.07 2.22
C LEU A 49 -5.04 -3.36 3.01
N ARG A 50 -5.78 -3.57 4.11
CA ARG A 50 -5.79 -4.83 4.86
C ARG A 50 -6.14 -6.02 3.96
N ASN A 51 -7.21 -5.93 3.17
CA ASN A 51 -7.65 -6.99 2.28
C ASN A 51 -6.66 -7.25 1.14
N VAL A 52 -6.08 -6.20 0.56
CA VAL A 52 -5.05 -6.34 -0.47
C VAL A 52 -3.80 -7.01 0.08
N CYS A 53 -3.50 -6.79 1.37
CA CYS A 53 -2.38 -7.40 2.06
C CYS A 53 -2.72 -8.72 2.75
N SER A 54 -3.94 -9.28 2.63
CA SER A 54 -4.26 -10.57 3.22
C SER A 54 -3.70 -11.71 2.35
N GLY A 55 -2.89 -12.60 2.94
CA GLY A 55 -2.26 -13.73 2.26
C GLY A 55 -0.78 -13.90 2.58
N THR A 56 -0.41 -15.08 3.07
CA THR A 56 0.98 -15.43 3.47
C THR A 56 1.77 -16.10 2.36
N ASP A 57 1.17 -16.28 1.20
CA ASP A 57 1.79 -16.83 0.00
C ASP A 57 2.76 -15.83 -0.66
N ALA A 58 3.59 -16.32 -1.59
CA ALA A 58 4.55 -15.47 -2.31
C ALA A 58 3.86 -14.31 -3.05
N ALA A 59 2.64 -14.53 -3.57
CA ALA A 59 1.84 -13.49 -4.20
C ALA A 59 1.30 -12.46 -3.19
N GLY A 60 0.93 -12.88 -1.98
CA GLY A 60 0.61 -12.02 -0.85
C GLY A 60 1.79 -11.16 -0.40
N LEU A 61 2.98 -11.74 -0.30
CA LEU A 61 4.22 -10.99 0.01
C LEU A 61 4.50 -9.91 -1.04
N ALA A 62 4.38 -10.26 -2.33
CA ALA A 62 4.53 -9.31 -3.42
C ALA A 62 3.45 -8.21 -3.41
N ARG A 63 2.21 -8.50 -2.99
CA ARG A 63 1.15 -7.49 -2.81
C ARG A 63 1.50 -6.51 -1.71
N ARG A 64 1.97 -6.99 -0.56
CA ARG A 64 2.38 -6.14 0.58
C ARG A 64 3.53 -5.22 0.20
N GLN A 65 4.53 -5.74 -0.52
CA GLN A 65 5.64 -4.93 -0.99
C GLN A 65 5.18 -3.83 -1.95
N ARG A 66 4.30 -4.15 -2.91
CA ARG A 66 3.72 -3.14 -3.81
C ARG A 66 2.90 -2.08 -3.06
N ALA A 67 2.11 -2.49 -2.07
CA ALA A 67 1.35 -1.54 -1.26
C ALA A 67 2.27 -0.57 -0.51
N ALA A 68 3.39 -1.07 0.02
CA ALA A 68 4.39 -0.21 0.65
C ALA A 68 5.11 0.70 -0.35
N ASP A 69 5.44 0.20 -1.54
CA ASP A 69 6.12 1.00 -2.58
C ASP A 69 5.19 2.06 -3.21
N ALA A 70 3.87 1.84 -3.16
CA ALA A 70 2.85 2.80 -3.57
C ALA A 70 2.52 3.85 -2.50
N GLY A 71 3.25 3.90 -1.39
CA GLY A 71 3.00 4.86 -0.31
C GLY A 71 1.84 4.48 0.62
N GLY A 72 1.43 3.21 0.61
CA GLY A 72 0.29 2.75 1.41
C GLY A 72 0.55 2.79 2.93
N ILE A 73 1.81 2.71 3.37
CA ILE A 73 2.16 2.81 4.80
C ILE A 73 1.96 4.24 5.27
N GLU A 74 2.49 5.18 4.50
CA GLU A 74 2.43 6.63 4.72
C GLU A 74 0.97 7.10 4.72
N ALA A 75 0.14 6.59 3.80
CA ALA A 75 -1.30 6.87 3.78
C ALA A 75 -2.01 6.37 5.05
N ILE A 76 -1.67 5.17 5.56
CA ILE A 76 -2.27 4.65 6.79
C ILE A 76 -1.82 5.48 8.00
N VAL A 77 -0.54 5.82 8.09
CA VAL A 77 -0.03 6.65 9.20
C VAL A 77 -0.69 8.04 9.19
N ALA A 78 -0.79 8.68 8.04
CA ALA A 78 -1.49 9.96 7.90
C ALA A 78 -2.96 9.87 8.32
N ALA A 79 -3.66 8.79 7.95
CA ALA A 79 -5.04 8.55 8.36
C ALA A 79 -5.20 8.40 9.89
N LEU A 80 -4.27 7.68 10.52
CA LEU A 80 -4.23 7.49 11.96
C LEU A 80 -3.95 8.81 12.70
N GLN A 81 -3.08 9.65 12.15
CA GLN A 81 -2.77 10.97 12.70
C GLN A 81 -3.93 11.98 12.50
N ALA A 82 -4.64 11.91 11.38
CA ALA A 82 -5.76 12.79 11.08
C ALA A 82 -7.01 12.46 11.92
N HIS A 83 -7.20 11.19 12.29
CA HIS A 83 -8.37 10.73 13.04
C HIS A 83 -8.01 9.97 14.33
N PRO A 84 -7.37 10.64 15.32
CA PRO A 84 -6.96 10.00 16.57
C PRO A 84 -8.17 9.58 17.43
N GLN A 85 -9.29 10.30 17.34
CA GLN A 85 -10.49 10.04 18.14
C GLN A 85 -11.48 9.05 17.50
N VAL A 86 -11.24 8.64 16.24
CA VAL A 86 -12.14 7.74 15.53
C VAL A 86 -11.65 6.30 15.71
N ALA A 87 -12.21 5.60 16.70
CA ALA A 87 -11.81 4.23 17.06
C ALA A 87 -11.81 3.26 15.87
N SER A 88 -12.74 3.41 14.92
CA SER A 88 -12.84 2.55 13.73
C SER A 88 -11.70 2.77 12.73
N VAL A 89 -11.23 4.02 12.56
CA VAL A 89 -10.05 4.35 11.75
C VAL A 89 -8.79 3.86 12.44
N GLN A 90 -8.67 4.05 13.76
CA GLN A 90 -7.55 3.54 14.56
C GLN A 90 -7.42 2.02 14.45
N GLN A 91 -8.52 1.30 14.70
CA GLN A 91 -8.53 -0.16 14.62
C GLN A 91 -8.22 -0.64 13.20
N GLY A 92 -8.86 -0.05 12.18
CA GLY A 92 -8.64 -0.38 10.78
C GLY A 92 -7.20 -0.14 10.34
N GLY A 93 -6.63 1.01 10.70
CA GLY A 93 -5.26 1.40 10.34
C GLY A 93 -4.21 0.54 11.05
N CYS A 94 -4.37 0.24 12.35
CA CYS A 94 -3.48 -0.67 13.06
C CYS A 94 -3.47 -2.07 12.44
N TRP A 95 -4.65 -2.61 12.09
CA TRP A 95 -4.74 -3.89 11.39
C TRP A 95 -4.12 -3.87 9.99
N ALA A 96 -4.29 -2.76 9.27
CA ALA A 96 -3.68 -2.57 7.96
C ALA A 96 -2.15 -2.52 8.07
N LEU A 97 -1.60 -1.74 9.00
CA LEU A 97 -0.16 -1.68 9.27
C LEU A 97 0.40 -3.04 9.68
N PHE A 98 -0.28 -3.76 10.57
CA PHE A 98 0.14 -5.11 10.96
C PHE A 98 0.26 -6.03 9.75
N ASN A 99 -0.74 -6.03 8.86
CA ASN A 99 -0.68 -6.82 7.64
C ASN A 99 0.41 -6.33 6.68
N VAL A 100 0.57 -5.02 6.50
CA VAL A 100 1.64 -4.51 5.64
C VAL A 100 3.02 -4.79 6.23
N CYS A 101 3.20 -4.92 7.54
CA CYS A 101 4.50 -5.14 8.18
C CYS A 101 4.79 -6.61 8.53
N VAL A 102 3.84 -7.53 8.31
CA VAL A 102 4.04 -8.95 8.60
C VAL A 102 5.09 -9.57 7.68
N GLY A 103 5.94 -10.41 8.29
CA GLY A 103 7.05 -11.09 7.65
C GLY A 103 8.36 -10.96 8.45
N SER A 104 9.22 -11.95 8.27
CA SER A 104 10.57 -12.01 8.84
C SER A 104 11.68 -11.68 7.82
N ASP A 105 11.29 -11.37 6.59
CA ASP A 105 12.18 -11.05 5.48
C ASP A 105 12.72 -9.62 5.53
N ALA A 106 13.76 -9.36 4.72
CA ALA A 106 14.35 -8.02 4.61
C ALA A 106 13.32 -6.98 4.13
N ALA A 107 12.37 -7.40 3.29
CA ALA A 107 11.26 -6.56 2.86
C ALA A 107 10.31 -6.19 4.02
N ALA A 108 9.99 -7.09 4.94
CA ALA A 108 9.23 -6.73 6.15
C ALA A 108 9.98 -5.75 7.05
N ARG A 109 11.31 -5.91 7.19
CA ARG A 109 12.14 -4.94 7.94
C ARG A 109 12.10 -3.55 7.29
N ALA A 110 12.24 -3.47 5.97
CA ALA A 110 12.15 -2.21 5.22
C ALA A 110 10.76 -1.56 5.33
N ARG A 111 9.69 -2.37 5.31
CA ARG A 111 8.30 -1.89 5.54
C ARG A 111 8.12 -1.33 6.95
N ARG A 112 8.64 -2.01 7.98
CA ARG A 112 8.63 -1.50 9.36
C ARG A 112 9.42 -0.20 9.51
N GLN A 113 10.59 -0.10 8.89
CA GLN A 113 11.39 1.13 8.93
C GLN A 113 10.63 2.31 8.32
N ARG A 114 9.94 2.10 7.18
CA ARG A 114 9.08 3.12 6.58
C ARG A 114 7.96 3.57 7.50
N ALA A 115 7.31 2.63 8.20
CA ALA A 115 6.25 2.96 9.17
C ALA A 115 6.76 3.76 10.39
N VAL A 116 8.03 3.64 10.74
CA VAL A 116 8.66 4.42 11.82
C VAL A 116 9.08 5.82 11.36
N THR A 117 9.42 5.97 10.07
CA THR A 117 9.88 7.24 9.49
C THR A 117 8.75 8.08 8.85
N ALA A 118 7.57 7.50 8.70
CA ALA A 118 6.36 8.15 8.20
C ALA A 118 5.66 8.91 9.33
#